data_AF-A0A562TZ16-F1
#
_entry.id   AF-A0A562TZ16-F1
#
_cell.length_a   1.000
_cell.length_b   1.000
_cell.length_c   1.000
_cell.angle_alpha   90.00
_cell.angle_beta   90.00
_cell.angle_gamma   90.00
#
_symmetry.space_group_name_H-M   'P 1'
#
loop_
_entity.id
_entity.type
_entity.pdbx_description
1 polymer ?
#
loop_
_entity_poly.entity_id
_entity_poly.type
_entity_poly.pdbx_seq_one_letter_code
_entity_poly.pdbx_strand_id
1 'polypeptide(L)'
;MKLLNKIRIASLSVILVLLSFNGFSQAAEKGDVNIAINYFITNNSVPRLMVKVNTKVNGKFLNVAGISVKLFLDKDSTGTFIGNVVTNEKGEATIYIPTSVKSEWNTSIKHTFLATFAGNKKYESAKADLTVAKAKILIDAGSDKTVTATVYEMKDTTWTPAKGVDVILALKRLGADLNINETPTFSTDSTGKASGDFKRDSIPGDANGNIILVAKIVDNDNYGNLSIQKVVPWGAKFTSVSVFNKRTLFATRGKAPIWLIVVSSAIIIAVWGVLIMLVFNIIRIKKLGQEV
;
A
#
# COMPACT_ATOMS: atom_id res chain seq x y z
N MET A 1 -47.03 -66.87 -8.83
CA MET A 1 -45.97 -66.26 -7.99
C MET A 1 -44.80 -65.63 -8.78
N LYS A 2 -44.39 -66.16 -9.94
CA LYS A 2 -43.23 -65.63 -10.71
C LYS A 2 -43.44 -64.25 -11.38
N LEU A 3 -44.69 -63.88 -11.71
CA LEU A 3 -44.98 -62.60 -12.39
C LEU A 3 -44.90 -61.38 -11.44
N LEU A 4 -45.34 -61.55 -10.18
CA LEU A 4 -45.33 -60.48 -9.17
C LEU A 4 -43.90 -60.06 -8.80
N ASN A 5 -42.97 -61.01 -8.72
CA ASN A 5 -41.55 -60.70 -8.44
C ASN A 5 -40.87 -59.97 -9.60
N LYS A 6 -41.22 -60.24 -10.85
CA LYS A 6 -40.68 -59.50 -12.00
C LYS A 6 -41.11 -58.02 -11.98
N ILE A 7 -42.37 -57.74 -11.63
CA ILE A 7 -42.88 -56.37 -11.53
C ILE A 7 -42.23 -55.64 -10.33
N ARG A 8 -42.06 -56.33 -9.19
CA ARG A 8 -41.38 -55.73 -8.03
C ARG A 8 -39.90 -55.45 -8.29
N ILE A 9 -39.20 -56.33 -9.01
CA ILE A 9 -37.79 -56.11 -9.39
C ILE A 9 -37.69 -54.96 -10.41
N ALA A 10 -38.60 -54.89 -11.39
CA ALA A 10 -38.64 -53.79 -12.35
C ALA A 10 -38.94 -52.42 -11.70
N SER A 11 -39.87 -52.36 -10.74
CA SER A 11 -40.13 -51.14 -9.96
C SER A 11 -38.94 -50.74 -9.09
N LEU A 12 -38.19 -51.70 -8.53
CA LEU A 12 -37.00 -51.40 -7.73
C LEU A 12 -35.87 -50.80 -8.59
N SER A 13 -35.70 -51.28 -9.83
CA SER A 13 -34.72 -50.75 -10.77
C SER A 13 -35.05 -49.32 -11.22
N VAL A 14 -36.33 -48.99 -11.41
CA VAL A 14 -36.75 -47.61 -11.78
C VAL A 14 -36.54 -46.63 -10.61
N ILE A 15 -36.76 -47.07 -9.37
CA ILE A 15 -36.52 -46.24 -8.17
C ILE A 15 -35.01 -45.99 -7.97
N LEU A 16 -34.15 -46.96 -8.28
CA LEU A 16 -32.68 -46.80 -8.18
C LEU A 16 -32.12 -45.83 -9.24
N VAL A 17 -32.74 -45.78 -10.42
CA VAL A 17 -32.39 -44.83 -11.50
C VAL A 17 -32.88 -43.41 -11.20
N LEU A 18 -34.00 -43.26 -10.48
CA LEU A 18 -34.48 -41.93 -10.07
C LEU A 18 -33.72 -41.37 -8.85
N LEU A 19 -33.14 -42.22 -8.00
CA LEU A 19 -32.26 -41.79 -6.90
C LEU A 19 -30.87 -41.33 -7.34
N SER A 20 -30.47 -41.63 -8.59
CA SER A 20 -29.18 -41.21 -9.16
C SER A 20 -29.23 -39.82 -9.82
N PHE A 21 -30.39 -39.16 -9.84
CA PHE A 21 -30.55 -37.79 -10.36
C PHE A 21 -30.38 -36.67 -9.32
N ASN A 22 -29.79 -36.94 -8.15
CA ASN A 22 -29.37 -35.87 -7.21
C ASN A 22 -28.02 -35.25 -7.60
N GLY A 23 -27.84 -35.01 -8.89
CA GLY A 23 -26.78 -34.18 -9.43
C GLY A 23 -27.31 -32.79 -9.76
N PHE A 24 -27.94 -32.10 -8.80
CA PHE A 24 -27.95 -30.65 -8.85
C PHE A 24 -26.49 -30.21 -8.71
N SER A 25 -25.79 -30.12 -9.85
CA SER A 25 -24.61 -29.29 -9.96
C SER A 25 -25.09 -27.84 -9.82
N GLN A 26 -25.42 -27.44 -8.59
CA GLN A 26 -25.48 -26.02 -8.28
C GLN A 26 -24.05 -25.52 -8.54
N ALA A 27 -23.92 -24.64 -9.53
CA ALA A 27 -22.67 -23.92 -9.71
C ALA A 27 -22.29 -23.36 -8.35
N ALA A 28 -21.06 -23.62 -7.89
CA ALA A 28 -20.58 -23.10 -6.62
C ALA A 28 -20.92 -21.60 -6.56
N GLU A 29 -21.68 -21.19 -5.54
CA GLU A 29 -22.13 -19.82 -5.39
C GLU A 29 -20.90 -18.91 -5.40
N LYS A 30 -20.81 -18.06 -6.41
CA LYS A 30 -19.66 -17.17 -6.57
C LYS A 30 -19.78 -16.05 -5.55
N GLY A 31 -18.65 -15.68 -4.96
CA GLY A 31 -18.62 -14.57 -3.99
C GLY A 31 -18.79 -13.22 -4.67
N ASP A 32 -19.39 -12.27 -3.97
CA ASP A 32 -19.42 -10.87 -4.39
C ASP A 32 -18.08 -10.19 -4.16
N VAL A 33 -17.71 -9.28 -5.05
CA VAL A 33 -16.55 -8.40 -4.90
C VAL A 33 -16.96 -6.95 -5.01
N ASN A 34 -16.32 -6.11 -4.22
CA ASN A 34 -16.45 -4.67 -4.23
C ASN A 34 -15.15 -4.07 -4.77
N ILE A 35 -15.29 -3.13 -5.71
CA ILE A 35 -14.20 -2.44 -6.38
C ILE A 35 -14.26 -0.97 -5.96
N ALA A 36 -13.15 -0.43 -5.49
CA ALA A 36 -12.98 1.00 -5.23
C ALA A 36 -11.89 1.57 -6.15
N ILE A 37 -12.09 2.78 -6.63
CA ILE A 37 -11.12 3.53 -7.43
C ILE A 37 -10.68 4.73 -6.62
N ASN A 38 -9.37 4.95 -6.51
CA ASN A 38 -8.78 6.13 -5.90
C ASN A 38 -7.92 6.85 -6.94
N TYR A 39 -8.13 8.16 -7.09
CA TYR A 39 -7.40 9.02 -8.00
C TYR A 39 -6.29 9.75 -7.27
N PHE A 40 -5.08 9.76 -7.85
CA PHE A 40 -3.92 10.44 -7.25
C PHE A 40 -3.18 11.32 -8.26
N ILE A 41 -2.88 12.55 -7.85
CA ILE A 41 -1.90 13.43 -8.48
C ILE A 41 -0.75 13.70 -7.49
N THR A 42 0.47 13.54 -7.96
CA THR A 42 1.67 13.89 -7.18
C THR A 42 2.50 14.90 -7.97
N ASN A 43 2.89 16.01 -7.32
CA ASN A 43 3.65 17.12 -7.90
C ASN A 43 3.05 17.69 -9.19
N ASN A 44 1.72 17.75 -9.29
CA ASN A 44 0.99 18.18 -10.50
C ASN A 44 1.45 17.47 -11.79
N SER A 45 1.90 16.20 -11.66
CA SER A 45 2.38 15.37 -12.76
C SER A 45 1.27 14.43 -13.28
N VAL A 46 1.65 13.43 -14.09
CA VAL A 46 0.72 12.48 -14.70
C VAL A 46 -0.14 11.81 -13.61
N PRO A 47 -1.48 11.88 -13.71
CA PRO A 47 -2.34 11.25 -12.71
C PRO A 47 -2.22 9.73 -12.75
N ARG A 48 -2.40 9.11 -11.58
CA ARG A 48 -2.48 7.65 -11.45
C ARG A 48 -3.81 7.25 -10.82
N LEU A 49 -4.28 6.08 -11.20
CA LEU A 49 -5.42 5.41 -10.61
C LEU A 49 -4.93 4.25 -9.75
N MET A 50 -5.59 4.04 -8.64
CA MET A 50 -5.42 2.87 -7.79
C MET A 50 -6.77 2.18 -7.67
N VAL A 51 -6.82 0.90 -7.99
CA VAL A 51 -7.99 0.05 -7.80
C VAL A 51 -7.76 -0.79 -6.57
N LYS A 52 -8.77 -0.88 -5.70
CA LYS A 52 -8.80 -1.77 -4.55
C LYS A 52 -9.99 -2.71 -4.64
N VAL A 53 -9.72 -4.01 -4.56
CA VAL A 53 -10.74 -5.06 -4.63
C VAL A 53 -10.80 -5.80 -3.30
N ASN A 54 -12.00 -5.82 -2.72
CA ASN A 54 -12.29 -6.54 -1.49
C ASN A 54 -13.56 -7.38 -1.64
N THR A 55 -13.70 -8.42 -0.83
CA THR A 55 -14.90 -9.26 -0.74
C THR A 55 -15.38 -9.27 0.70
N LYS A 56 -16.69 -9.41 0.92
CA LYS A 56 -17.28 -9.43 2.25
C LYS A 56 -17.56 -10.88 2.64
N VAL A 57 -16.77 -11.42 3.57
CA VAL A 57 -16.96 -12.78 4.11
C VAL A 57 -17.24 -12.66 5.60
N ASN A 58 -18.38 -13.20 6.06
CA ASN A 58 -18.80 -13.15 7.47
C ASN A 58 -18.76 -11.74 8.08
N GLY A 59 -19.20 -10.74 7.31
CA GLY A 59 -19.23 -9.34 7.75
C GLY A 59 -17.88 -8.61 7.74
N LYS A 60 -16.78 -9.28 7.39
CA LYS A 60 -15.44 -8.67 7.31
C LYS A 60 -15.01 -8.51 5.85
N PHE A 61 -14.42 -7.36 5.54
CA PHE A 61 -13.80 -7.12 4.24
C PHE A 61 -12.43 -7.80 4.17
N LEU A 62 -12.26 -8.67 3.18
CA LEU A 62 -11.01 -9.34 2.88
C LEU A 62 -10.50 -8.85 1.52
N ASN A 63 -9.22 -8.53 1.43
CA ASN A 63 -8.61 -8.13 0.18
C ASN A 63 -8.49 -9.31 -0.78
N VAL A 64 -8.71 -9.07 -2.07
CA VAL A 64 -8.72 -10.13 -3.09
C VAL A 64 -7.63 -9.90 -4.13
N ALA A 65 -6.67 -10.83 -4.18
CA ALA A 65 -5.58 -10.84 -5.15
C ALA A 65 -5.97 -11.53 -6.47
N GLY A 66 -5.29 -11.19 -7.56
CA GLY A 66 -5.44 -11.85 -8.86
C GLY A 66 -6.70 -11.48 -9.64
N ILE A 67 -7.37 -10.37 -9.30
CA ILE A 67 -8.55 -9.89 -10.02
C ILE A 67 -8.09 -8.97 -11.16
N SER A 68 -8.44 -9.33 -12.39
CA SER A 68 -8.16 -8.54 -13.58
C SER A 68 -9.28 -7.50 -13.79
N VAL A 69 -8.96 -6.23 -13.62
CA VAL A 69 -9.90 -5.12 -13.74
C VAL A 69 -9.55 -4.28 -14.96
N LYS A 70 -10.54 -4.03 -15.82
CA LYS A 70 -10.41 -3.13 -16.96
C LYS A 70 -10.82 -1.72 -16.55
N LEU A 71 -10.01 -0.73 -16.92
CA LEU A 71 -10.22 0.68 -16.60
C LEU A 71 -10.51 1.50 -17.86
N PHE A 72 -11.48 2.40 -17.75
CA PHE A 72 -11.91 3.29 -18.83
C PHE A 72 -12.13 4.72 -18.34
N LEU A 73 -12.08 5.67 -19.26
CA LEU A 73 -12.34 7.09 -19.07
C LEU A 73 -13.72 7.48 -19.63
N ASP A 74 -14.62 8.00 -18.81
CA ASP A 74 -15.98 8.48 -19.12
C ASP A 74 -16.96 7.42 -19.66
N LYS A 75 -16.53 6.51 -20.53
CA LYS A 75 -17.33 5.49 -21.20
C LYS A 75 -16.54 4.19 -21.33
N ASP A 76 -17.21 3.06 -21.29
CA ASP A 76 -16.61 1.75 -21.62
C ASP A 76 -16.55 1.58 -23.14
N SER A 77 -15.48 2.09 -23.76
CA SER A 77 -15.25 2.05 -25.20
C SER A 77 -13.77 1.91 -25.53
N THR A 78 -13.43 1.50 -26.75
CA THR A 78 -12.02 1.32 -27.16
C THR A 78 -11.22 2.63 -27.13
N GLY A 79 -11.84 3.77 -27.49
CA GLY A 79 -11.16 5.08 -27.50
C GLY A 79 -10.87 5.63 -26.09
N THR A 80 -11.56 5.11 -25.08
CA THR A 80 -11.47 5.56 -23.69
C THR A 80 -10.78 4.53 -22.79
N PHE A 81 -10.21 3.48 -23.36
CA PHE A 81 -9.55 2.43 -22.59
C PHE A 81 -8.22 2.90 -21.98
N ILE A 82 -8.13 2.80 -20.65
CA ILE A 82 -6.93 3.18 -19.88
C ILE A 82 -5.98 2.00 -19.78
N GLY A 83 -6.51 0.80 -19.51
CA GLY A 83 -5.69 -0.40 -19.39
C GLY A 83 -6.34 -1.51 -18.57
N ASN A 84 -5.65 -2.65 -18.52
CA ASN A 84 -6.02 -3.79 -17.69
C ASN A 84 -5.00 -3.94 -16.56
N VAL A 85 -5.49 -4.09 -15.33
CA VAL A 85 -4.66 -4.20 -14.13
C VAL A 85 -5.02 -5.45 -13.34
N VAL A 86 -4.05 -6.07 -12.69
CA VAL A 86 -4.26 -7.25 -11.85
C VAL A 86 -3.92 -6.92 -10.40
N THR A 87 -4.82 -7.24 -9.47
CA THR A 87 -4.62 -6.95 -8.04
C THR A 87 -3.52 -7.81 -7.41
N ASN A 88 -2.72 -7.19 -6.53
CA ASN A 88 -1.68 -7.85 -5.74
C ASN A 88 -2.25 -8.51 -4.46
N GLU A 89 -1.39 -9.04 -3.59
CA GLU A 89 -1.76 -9.68 -2.32
C GLU A 89 -2.55 -8.76 -1.36
N LYS A 90 -2.41 -7.44 -1.49
CA LYS A 90 -3.18 -6.44 -0.72
C LYS A 90 -4.52 -6.11 -1.38
N GLY A 91 -4.86 -6.74 -2.50
CA GLY A 91 -6.05 -6.45 -3.30
C GLY A 91 -5.95 -5.14 -4.07
N GLU A 92 -4.73 -4.64 -4.31
CA GLU A 92 -4.49 -3.32 -4.90
C GLU A 92 -3.82 -3.45 -6.27
N ALA A 93 -4.17 -2.57 -7.20
CA ALA A 93 -3.50 -2.43 -8.48
C ALA A 93 -3.41 -0.95 -8.88
N THR A 94 -2.30 -0.54 -9.50
CA THR A 94 -2.08 0.86 -9.89
C THR A 94 -1.76 0.98 -11.37
N ILE A 95 -2.21 2.07 -11.99
CA ILE A 95 -1.91 2.41 -13.38
C ILE A 95 -1.79 3.93 -13.54
N TYR A 96 -0.87 4.38 -14.38
CA TYR A 96 -0.80 5.77 -14.81
C TYR A 96 -1.73 5.98 -16.00
N ILE A 97 -2.39 7.15 -16.07
CA ILE A 97 -3.23 7.47 -17.23
C ILE A 97 -2.33 7.53 -18.48
N PRO A 98 -2.55 6.69 -19.48
CA PRO A 98 -1.71 6.64 -20.67
C PRO A 98 -1.96 7.85 -21.57
N THR A 99 -0.99 8.13 -22.45
CA THR A 99 -1.12 9.20 -23.46
C THR A 99 -2.20 8.91 -24.50
N SER A 100 -2.63 7.64 -24.65
CA SER A 100 -3.66 7.22 -25.60
C SER A 100 -5.01 7.90 -25.37
N VAL A 101 -5.35 8.21 -24.11
CA VAL A 101 -6.62 8.87 -23.74
C VAL A 101 -6.46 10.37 -23.52
N LYS A 102 -5.33 10.96 -23.94
CA LYS A 102 -5.02 12.38 -23.71
C LYS A 102 -6.01 13.32 -24.41
N SER A 103 -6.47 12.96 -25.61
CA SER A 103 -7.48 13.72 -26.36
C SER A 103 -8.76 13.86 -25.56
N GLU A 104 -9.30 12.72 -25.12
CA GLU A 104 -10.51 12.59 -24.32
C GLU A 104 -10.35 13.27 -22.96
N TRP A 105 -9.19 13.08 -22.32
CA TRP A 105 -8.88 13.78 -21.07
C TRP A 105 -8.91 15.30 -21.21
N ASN A 106 -8.68 15.87 -22.39
CA ASN A 106 -8.68 17.32 -22.57
C ASN A 106 -10.05 17.89 -22.96
N THR A 107 -11.05 17.06 -23.26
CA THR A 107 -12.38 17.54 -23.69
C THR A 107 -13.25 18.05 -22.56
N SER A 108 -12.96 17.64 -21.31
CA SER A 108 -13.75 18.01 -20.14
C SER A 108 -12.86 18.44 -18.97
N ILE A 109 -13.47 19.12 -18.00
CA ILE A 109 -12.87 19.46 -16.71
C ILE A 109 -13.22 18.43 -15.63
N LYS A 110 -14.25 17.62 -15.87
CA LYS A 110 -14.71 16.52 -15.01
C LYS A 110 -14.72 15.23 -15.79
N HIS A 111 -14.19 14.18 -15.20
CA HIS A 111 -14.11 12.86 -15.80
C HIS A 111 -14.59 11.78 -14.84
N THR A 112 -15.22 10.75 -15.39
CA THR A 112 -15.66 9.56 -14.64
C THR A 112 -14.78 8.39 -15.00
N PHE A 113 -14.02 7.85 -14.05
CA PHE A 113 -13.26 6.62 -14.26
C PHE A 113 -14.14 5.41 -14.00
N LEU A 114 -14.15 4.46 -14.92
CA LEU A 114 -14.94 3.24 -14.82
C LEU A 114 -14.01 2.04 -14.64
N ALA A 115 -14.28 1.23 -13.63
CA ALA A 115 -13.63 -0.05 -13.39
C ALA A 115 -14.62 -1.18 -13.63
N THR A 116 -14.26 -2.12 -14.50
CA THR A 116 -15.11 -3.27 -14.82
C THR A 116 -14.35 -4.57 -14.63
N PHE A 117 -14.92 -5.46 -13.82
CA PHE A 117 -14.52 -6.84 -13.67
C PHE A 117 -15.61 -7.75 -14.24
N ALA A 118 -15.24 -8.61 -15.19
CA ALA A 118 -16.18 -9.49 -15.89
C ALA A 118 -16.60 -10.73 -15.09
N GLY A 119 -16.10 -10.91 -13.87
CA GLY A 119 -16.30 -12.14 -13.08
C GLY A 119 -15.27 -13.22 -13.44
N ASN A 120 -15.16 -14.22 -12.56
CA ASN A 120 -14.35 -15.42 -12.81
C ASN A 120 -15.04 -16.66 -12.22
N LYS A 121 -14.30 -17.77 -12.03
CA LYS A 121 -14.86 -19.00 -11.44
C LYS A 121 -15.25 -18.86 -9.96
N LYS A 122 -14.67 -17.89 -9.25
CA LYS A 122 -14.81 -17.69 -7.79
C LYS A 122 -15.69 -16.50 -7.43
N TYR A 123 -15.74 -15.48 -8.28
CA TYR A 123 -16.39 -14.21 -7.98
C TYR A 123 -17.27 -13.73 -9.13
N GLU A 124 -18.37 -13.08 -8.79
CA GLU A 124 -19.25 -12.45 -9.76
C GLU A 124 -18.65 -11.18 -10.39
N SER A 125 -19.24 -10.73 -11.49
CA SER A 125 -18.84 -9.48 -12.13
C SER A 125 -19.15 -8.28 -11.23
N ALA A 126 -18.28 -7.27 -11.26
CA ALA A 126 -18.47 -6.04 -10.49
C ALA A 126 -18.05 -4.82 -11.32
N LYS A 127 -18.70 -3.69 -11.04
CA LYS A 127 -18.38 -2.39 -11.63
C LYS A 127 -18.26 -1.35 -10.54
N ALA A 128 -17.43 -0.35 -10.78
CA ALA A 128 -17.31 0.83 -9.95
C ALA A 128 -16.99 2.03 -10.82
N ASP A 129 -17.37 3.21 -10.33
CA ASP A 129 -17.06 4.47 -10.96
C ASP A 129 -16.53 5.49 -9.94
N LEU A 130 -15.71 6.42 -10.43
CA LEU A 130 -15.21 7.55 -9.65
C LEU A 130 -15.20 8.80 -10.53
N THR A 131 -15.97 9.80 -10.14
CA THR A 131 -15.96 11.11 -10.82
C THR A 131 -14.96 12.05 -10.14
N VAL A 132 -14.07 12.66 -10.92
CA VAL A 132 -13.14 13.69 -10.42
C VAL A 132 -13.11 14.92 -11.31
N ALA A 133 -12.90 16.08 -10.70
CA ALA A 133 -12.62 17.34 -11.35
C ALA A 133 -11.11 17.62 -11.38
N LYS A 134 -10.64 18.31 -12.42
CA LYS A 134 -9.25 18.74 -12.52
C LYS A 134 -8.92 19.77 -11.45
N ALA A 135 -7.93 19.46 -10.63
CA ALA A 135 -7.38 20.35 -9.62
C ALA A 135 -5.85 20.33 -9.66
N LYS A 136 -5.23 21.40 -9.16
CA LYS A 136 -3.81 21.49 -8.89
C LYS A 136 -3.58 22.11 -7.52
N ILE A 137 -2.50 21.72 -6.87
CA ILE A 137 -2.09 22.28 -5.59
C ILE A 137 -0.70 22.89 -5.75
N LEU A 138 -0.52 24.10 -5.21
CA LEU A 138 0.77 24.76 -5.07
C LEU A 138 1.13 24.82 -3.59
N ILE A 139 2.42 24.84 -3.30
CA ILE A 139 2.95 25.03 -1.95
C ILE A 139 4.00 26.13 -1.98
N ASP A 140 3.88 27.05 -1.04
CA ASP A 140 4.84 28.10 -0.80
C ASP A 140 5.28 28.14 0.66
N ALA A 141 6.46 28.70 0.89
CA ALA A 141 7.13 28.71 2.17
C ALA A 141 7.68 30.12 2.41
N GLY A 142 7.06 30.83 3.34
CA GLY A 142 7.42 32.19 3.73
C GLY A 142 8.72 32.26 4.52
N SER A 143 9.35 33.44 4.54
CA SER A 143 10.57 33.69 5.32
C SER A 143 10.35 33.60 6.83
N ASP A 144 9.12 33.79 7.27
CA ASP A 144 8.61 33.65 8.64
C ASP A 144 8.31 32.19 9.05
N LYS A 145 8.70 31.21 8.20
CA LYS A 145 8.38 29.78 8.35
C LYS A 145 6.88 29.47 8.28
N THR A 146 6.10 30.33 7.63
CA THR A 146 4.71 30.04 7.29
C THR A 146 4.66 29.15 6.05
N VAL A 147 3.93 28.04 6.11
CA VAL A 147 3.67 27.18 4.94
C VAL A 147 2.29 27.51 4.41
N THR A 148 2.20 27.82 3.12
CA THR A 148 0.93 28.13 2.46
C THR A 148 0.71 27.15 1.31
N ALA A 149 -0.39 26.40 1.35
CA ALA A 149 -0.89 25.68 0.19
C ALA A 149 -1.93 26.52 -0.55
N THR A 150 -1.94 26.45 -1.87
CA THR A 150 -2.99 27.06 -2.70
C THR A 150 -3.59 26.02 -3.62
N VAL A 151 -4.90 25.83 -3.52
CA VAL A 151 -5.65 24.85 -4.31
C VAL A 151 -6.37 25.60 -5.42
N TYR A 152 -6.19 25.13 -6.66
CA TYR A 152 -6.93 25.61 -7.81
C TYR A 152 -7.75 24.47 -8.40
N GLU A 153 -8.98 24.78 -8.75
CA GLU A 153 -9.85 23.95 -9.58
C GLU A 153 -9.88 24.52 -11.00
N MET A 154 -10.09 23.66 -11.99
CA MET A 154 -10.28 24.10 -13.38
C MET A 154 -11.76 24.38 -13.63
N LYS A 155 -12.10 25.63 -13.94
CA LYS A 155 -13.43 26.05 -14.40
C LYS A 155 -13.33 26.53 -15.83
N ASP A 156 -14.06 25.87 -16.72
CA ASP A 156 -14.00 26.04 -18.17
C ASP A 156 -12.58 25.83 -18.69
N THR A 157 -11.83 26.91 -18.93
CA THR A 157 -10.43 26.90 -19.38
C THR A 157 -9.46 27.57 -18.41
N THR A 158 -9.96 28.06 -17.27
CA THR A 158 -9.19 28.88 -16.33
C THR A 158 -9.03 28.20 -14.97
N TRP A 159 -7.88 28.43 -14.33
CA TRP A 159 -7.61 27.94 -12.98
C TRP A 159 -8.15 28.95 -11.97
N THR A 160 -9.21 28.56 -11.26
CA THR A 160 -9.83 29.38 -10.22
C THR A 160 -9.48 28.83 -8.84
N PRO A 161 -9.31 29.67 -7.81
CA PRO A 161 -9.05 29.18 -6.46
C PRO A 161 -10.23 28.38 -5.90
N ALA A 162 -9.93 27.25 -5.25
CA ALA A 162 -10.93 26.37 -4.66
C ALA A 162 -11.05 26.63 -3.15
N LYS A 163 -12.23 27.08 -2.71
CA LYS A 163 -12.55 27.36 -1.29
C LYS A 163 -13.06 26.10 -0.58
N GLY A 164 -12.78 25.98 0.72
CA GLY A 164 -13.33 24.94 1.59
C GLY A 164 -12.74 23.55 1.35
N VAL A 165 -11.52 23.48 0.83
CA VAL A 165 -10.79 22.23 0.62
C VAL A 165 -9.88 22.00 1.82
N ASP A 166 -10.00 20.83 2.44
CA ASP A 166 -9.12 20.45 3.55
C ASP A 166 -7.77 19.99 3.03
N VAL A 167 -6.72 20.69 3.47
CA VAL A 167 -5.33 20.45 3.10
C VAL A 167 -4.53 20.09 4.36
N ILE A 168 -3.77 19.01 4.27
CA ILE A 168 -2.79 18.62 5.27
C ILE A 168 -1.45 19.22 4.86
N LEU A 169 -0.90 20.06 5.75
CA LEU A 169 0.45 20.58 5.63
C LEU A 169 1.38 19.75 6.50
N ALA A 170 2.36 19.09 5.88
CA ALA A 170 3.22 18.14 6.56
C ALA A 170 4.67 18.19 6.06
N LEU A 171 5.52 17.46 6.74
CA LEU A 171 6.91 17.21 6.45
C LEU A 171 7.06 15.74 6.04
N LYS A 172 7.71 15.48 4.91
CA LYS A 172 7.99 14.12 4.45
C LYS A 172 8.97 13.41 5.39
N ARG A 173 8.58 12.26 5.93
CA ARG A 173 9.48 11.32 6.66
C ARG A 173 9.43 9.93 6.03
N LEU A 174 10.31 9.05 6.48
CA LEU A 174 10.47 7.69 5.95
C LEU A 174 9.20 6.82 6.07
N GLY A 175 8.45 6.96 7.17
CA GLY A 175 7.26 6.14 7.43
C GLY A 175 5.94 6.85 7.11
N ALA A 176 5.74 8.04 7.69
CA ALA A 176 4.54 8.83 7.51
C ALA A 176 4.88 10.32 7.50
N ASP A 177 4.08 11.12 6.81
CA ASP A 177 4.29 12.57 6.84
C ASP A 177 3.95 13.12 8.24
N LEU A 178 4.79 14.02 8.73
CA LEU A 178 4.65 14.66 10.03
C LEU A 178 4.00 16.03 9.87
N ASN A 179 2.85 16.28 10.49
CA ASN A 179 2.18 17.59 10.41
C ASN A 179 3.09 18.73 10.87
N ILE A 180 3.01 19.88 10.21
CA ILE A 180 3.85 21.06 10.49
C ILE A 180 3.60 21.67 11.88
N ASN A 181 2.44 21.38 12.49
CA ASN A 181 2.10 21.74 13.87
C ASN A 181 1.08 20.71 14.40
N GLU A 182 0.38 21.04 15.49
CA GLU A 182 -0.64 20.18 16.12
C GLU A 182 -1.94 20.12 15.32
N THR A 183 -2.21 21.15 14.51
CA THR A 183 -3.38 21.20 13.64
C THR A 183 -3.17 20.24 12.46
N PRO A 184 -4.00 19.19 12.32
CA PRO A 184 -3.79 18.18 11.29
C PRO A 184 -4.21 18.64 9.90
N THR A 185 -5.24 19.49 9.79
CA THR A 185 -5.88 19.89 8.55
C THR A 185 -6.19 21.38 8.56
N PHE A 186 -6.01 22.03 7.43
CA PHE A 186 -6.29 23.45 7.20
C PHE A 186 -7.26 23.57 6.03
N SER A 187 -8.37 24.26 6.22
CA SER A 187 -9.35 24.48 5.15
C SER A 187 -8.98 25.71 4.32
N THR A 188 -9.16 25.65 3.00
CA THR A 188 -8.85 26.78 2.12
C THR A 188 -9.86 27.93 2.24
N ASP A 189 -9.35 29.16 2.19
CA ASP A 189 -10.13 30.40 2.20
C ASP A 189 -10.73 30.76 0.81
N SER A 190 -11.33 31.95 0.69
CA SER A 190 -11.89 32.46 -0.58
C SER A 190 -10.85 32.66 -1.69
N THR A 191 -9.57 32.73 -1.33
CA THR A 191 -8.43 32.82 -2.27
C THR A 191 -7.83 31.44 -2.55
N GLY A 192 -8.45 30.37 -2.07
CA GLY A 192 -8.00 28.99 -2.22
C GLY A 192 -6.75 28.67 -1.39
N LYS A 193 -6.42 29.49 -0.39
CA LYS A 193 -5.21 29.35 0.42
C LYS A 193 -5.51 28.70 1.76
N ALA A 194 -4.63 27.79 2.17
CA ALA A 194 -4.59 27.21 3.49
C ALA A 194 -3.18 27.39 4.03
N SER A 195 -3.04 28.11 5.15
CA SER A 195 -1.74 28.46 5.73
C SER A 195 -1.62 27.97 7.17
N GLY A 196 -0.40 27.62 7.57
CA GLY A 196 -0.08 27.26 8.94
C GLY A 196 1.38 27.53 9.27
N ASP A 197 1.61 27.94 10.51
CA ASP A 197 2.96 28.17 11.03
C ASP A 197 3.67 26.84 11.26
N PHE A 198 4.93 26.75 10.81
CA PHE A 198 5.78 25.62 11.10
C PHE A 198 6.29 25.70 12.55
N LYS A 199 5.73 24.88 13.44
CA LYS A 199 6.03 24.88 14.90
C LYS A 199 6.82 23.65 15.34
N ARG A 200 7.65 23.08 14.45
CA ARG A 200 8.49 21.92 14.76
C ARG A 200 9.94 22.33 14.92
N ASP A 201 10.51 22.05 16.09
CA ASP A 201 11.91 22.35 16.38
C ASP A 201 12.84 21.17 16.09
N SER A 202 14.10 21.49 15.78
CA SER A 202 15.20 20.52 15.67
C SER A 202 14.93 19.34 14.73
N ILE A 203 14.18 19.59 13.66
CA ILE A 203 13.85 18.60 12.64
C ILE A 203 15.13 18.22 11.89
N PRO A 204 15.60 16.96 11.95
CA PRO A 204 16.77 16.56 11.17
C PRO A 204 16.49 16.71 9.69
N GLY A 205 17.30 17.53 9.02
CA GLY A 205 17.33 17.70 7.57
C GLY A 205 18.44 16.86 6.94
N ASP A 206 18.72 17.14 5.66
CA ASP A 206 19.90 16.61 4.99
C ASP A 206 21.21 17.28 5.48
N ALA A 207 22.33 16.99 4.80
CA ALA A 207 23.63 17.59 5.11
C ALA A 207 23.64 19.14 5.07
N ASN A 208 22.75 19.74 4.28
CA ASN A 208 22.58 21.18 4.15
C ASN A 208 21.47 21.73 5.06
N GLY A 209 20.77 20.88 5.82
CA GLY A 209 19.60 21.25 6.61
C GLY A 209 18.31 21.36 5.80
N ASN A 210 18.27 20.81 4.59
CA ASN A 210 17.04 20.81 3.80
C ASN A 210 16.04 19.78 4.32
N ILE A 211 14.78 20.17 4.31
CA ILE A 211 13.62 19.35 4.64
C ILE A 211 12.60 19.44 3.51
N ILE A 212 11.79 18.40 3.33
CA ILE A 212 10.80 18.32 2.26
C ILE A 212 9.41 18.56 2.85
N LEU A 213 8.85 19.74 2.63
CA LEU A 213 7.46 20.02 2.92
C LEU A 213 6.55 19.34 1.92
N VAL A 214 5.38 18.93 2.37
CA VAL A 214 4.33 18.26 1.61
C VAL A 214 3.01 18.92 1.93
N ALA A 215 2.33 19.41 0.91
CA ALA A 215 0.91 19.75 1.02
C ALA A 215 0.12 18.65 0.33
N LYS A 216 -0.90 18.10 1.01
CA LYS A 216 -1.72 17.02 0.46
C LYS A 216 -3.20 17.19 0.76
N ILE A 217 -4.02 16.80 -0.19
CA ILE A 217 -5.47 16.64 -0.09
C ILE A 217 -5.72 15.14 -0.09
N VAL A 218 -6.48 14.65 0.89
CA VAL A 218 -6.74 13.22 1.07
C VAL A 218 -8.22 12.95 0.91
N ASP A 219 -8.56 11.96 0.09
CA ASP A 219 -9.92 11.43 -0.12
C ASP A 219 -11.00 12.52 -0.28
N ASN A 220 -10.69 13.55 -1.08
CA ASN A 220 -11.67 14.57 -1.39
C ASN A 220 -12.64 14.08 -2.48
N ASP A 221 -13.94 14.24 -2.24
CA ASP A 221 -15.00 13.76 -3.15
C ASP A 221 -14.91 14.33 -4.56
N ASN A 222 -14.42 15.57 -4.71
CA ASN A 222 -14.36 16.25 -6.01
C ASN A 222 -13.02 16.08 -6.71
N TYR A 223 -11.92 16.08 -5.96
CA TYR A 223 -10.57 16.18 -6.52
C TYR A 223 -9.72 14.92 -6.32
N GLY A 224 -10.20 13.96 -5.53
CA GLY A 224 -9.44 12.79 -5.11
C GLY A 224 -8.26 13.17 -4.22
N ASN A 225 -7.11 12.53 -4.47
CA ASN A 225 -5.91 12.69 -3.67
C ASN A 225 -4.87 13.53 -4.43
N LEU A 226 -4.49 14.69 -3.90
CA LEU A 226 -3.43 15.53 -4.48
C LEU A 226 -2.28 15.68 -3.49
N SER A 227 -1.06 15.76 -4.00
CA SER A 227 0.14 16.00 -3.19
C SER A 227 1.14 16.84 -3.96
N ILE A 228 1.79 17.78 -3.30
CA ILE A 228 2.93 18.53 -3.85
C ILE A 228 4.03 18.67 -2.80
N GLN A 229 5.28 18.65 -3.26
CA GLN A 229 6.46 18.72 -2.40
C GLN A 229 7.28 19.98 -2.69
N LYS A 230 7.86 20.57 -1.65
CA LYS A 230 8.80 21.70 -1.75
C LYS A 230 9.93 21.53 -0.75
N VAL A 231 11.15 21.74 -1.22
CA VAL A 231 12.36 21.65 -0.40
C VAL A 231 12.64 23.01 0.23
N VAL A 232 12.91 23.04 1.54
CA VAL A 232 13.22 24.26 2.29
C VAL A 232 14.39 24.02 3.28
N PRO A 233 15.28 25.00 3.49
CA PRO A 233 16.44 24.86 4.39
C PRO A 233 16.08 25.19 5.85
N TRP A 234 15.04 24.57 6.41
CA TRP A 234 14.57 24.84 7.78
C TRP A 234 14.97 23.75 8.79
N GLY A 235 15.59 22.67 8.34
CA GLY A 235 16.04 21.58 9.19
C GLY A 235 17.34 21.88 9.92
N ALA A 236 17.56 21.16 11.02
CA ALA A 236 18.86 21.05 11.64
C ALA A 236 19.79 20.29 10.70
N LYS A 237 21.02 20.82 10.50
CA LYS A 237 22.05 20.16 9.71
C LYS A 237 22.35 18.79 10.31
N PHE A 238 22.18 17.74 9.51
CA PHE A 238 22.55 16.40 9.93
C PHE A 238 23.96 16.08 9.46
N THR A 239 24.91 16.09 10.40
CA THR A 239 26.26 15.56 10.15
C THR A 239 26.27 14.08 10.50
N SER A 240 26.38 13.21 9.49
CA SER A 240 26.47 11.77 9.73
C SER A 240 27.77 11.45 10.48
N VAL A 241 27.65 11.07 11.75
CA VAL A 241 28.78 10.54 12.51
C VAL A 241 28.91 9.06 12.18
N SER A 242 29.89 8.70 11.35
CA SER A 242 30.18 7.30 11.09
C SER A 242 30.83 6.67 12.32
N VAL A 243 30.13 5.72 12.94
CA VAL A 243 30.66 4.87 14.00
C VAL A 243 31.31 3.59 13.47
N PHE A 244 31.43 3.47 12.14
CA PHE A 244 31.88 2.24 11.45
C PHE A 244 33.30 1.79 11.87
N ASN A 245 34.17 2.76 12.18
CA ASN A 245 35.55 2.50 12.63
C ASN A 245 35.71 2.54 14.17
N LYS A 246 34.63 2.80 14.92
CA LYS A 246 34.63 2.83 16.39
C LYS A 246 34.14 1.50 16.95
N ARG A 247 34.55 1.14 18.17
CA ARG A 247 34.06 -0.09 18.82
C ARG A 247 32.59 0.04 19.23
N THR A 248 31.68 -0.49 18.42
CA THR A 248 30.22 -0.43 18.66
C THR A 248 29.54 -1.70 18.17
N LEU A 249 28.28 -1.92 18.57
CA LEU A 249 27.50 -3.09 18.15
C LEU A 249 27.27 -3.16 16.63
N PHE A 250 27.37 -2.03 15.93
CA PHE A 250 27.11 -1.90 14.49
C PHE A 250 28.38 -1.59 13.68
N ALA A 251 29.56 -1.84 14.26
CA ALA A 251 30.84 -1.60 13.61
C ALA A 251 31.31 -2.79 12.76
N THR A 252 32.44 -2.63 12.05
CA THR A 252 33.09 -3.72 11.31
C THR A 252 33.48 -4.90 12.21
N ARG A 253 33.68 -6.09 11.61
CA ARG A 253 34.04 -7.33 12.32
C ARG A 253 35.18 -7.17 13.36
N GLY A 254 36.20 -6.37 13.05
CA GLY A 254 37.34 -6.13 13.95
C GLY A 254 37.09 -5.13 15.08
N LYS A 255 35.91 -4.51 15.13
CA LYS A 255 35.55 -3.42 16.05
C LYS A 255 34.34 -3.77 16.92
N ALA A 256 34.11 -5.04 17.22
CA ALA A 256 33.13 -5.40 18.24
C ALA A 256 33.47 -4.76 19.62
N PRO A 257 32.46 -4.43 20.46
CA PRO A 257 32.70 -3.96 21.81
C PRO A 257 33.50 -4.99 22.62
N ILE A 258 34.42 -4.50 23.47
CA ILE A 258 35.38 -5.36 24.19
C ILE A 258 34.65 -6.38 25.07
N TRP A 259 33.58 -5.95 25.76
CA TRP A 259 32.80 -6.84 26.62
C TRP A 259 32.21 -8.02 25.84
N LEU A 260 31.76 -7.78 24.60
CA LEU A 260 31.15 -8.82 23.76
C LEU A 260 32.23 -9.81 23.28
N ILE A 261 33.42 -9.31 22.94
CA ILE A 261 34.58 -10.18 22.64
C ILE A 261 34.92 -11.05 23.85
N VAL A 262 35.02 -10.47 25.05
CA VAL A 262 35.34 -11.21 26.28
C VAL A 262 34.29 -12.28 26.57
N VAL A 263 33.01 -11.95 26.52
CA VAL A 263 31.91 -12.90 26.76
C VAL A 263 31.93 -14.02 25.71
N SER A 264 32.05 -13.69 24.43
CA SER A 264 32.09 -14.70 23.37
C SER A 264 33.31 -15.64 23.50
N SER A 265 34.49 -15.10 23.80
CA SER A 265 35.70 -15.88 24.04
C SER A 265 35.58 -16.74 25.29
N ALA A 266 34.96 -16.24 26.37
CA ALA A 266 34.75 -17.01 27.60
C ALA A 266 33.83 -18.22 27.35
N ILE A 267 32.77 -18.05 26.56
CA ILE A 267 31.89 -19.16 26.16
C ILE A 267 32.67 -20.20 25.35
N ILE A 268 33.49 -19.76 24.39
CA ILE A 268 34.34 -20.66 23.59
C ILE A 268 35.31 -21.43 24.49
N ILE A 269 36.00 -20.75 25.40
CA ILE A 269 36.94 -21.37 26.36
C ILE A 269 36.22 -22.37 27.26
N ALA A 270 35.02 -22.05 27.75
CA ALA A 270 34.24 -22.95 28.59
C ALA A 270 33.87 -24.25 27.83
N VAL A 271 33.41 -24.13 26.59
CA VAL A 271 33.08 -25.29 25.73
C VAL A 271 34.34 -26.13 25.45
N TRP A 272 35.44 -25.50 25.06
CA TRP A 272 36.71 -26.20 24.84
C TRP A 272 37.25 -26.87 26.10
N GLY A 273 37.09 -26.23 27.26
CA GLY A 273 37.48 -26.79 28.56
C GLY A 273 36.75 -28.10 28.86
N VAL A 274 35.43 -28.16 28.62
CA VAL A 274 34.64 -29.39 28.80
C VAL A 274 35.08 -30.47 27.81
N LEU A 275 35.32 -30.13 26.54
CA LEU A 275 35.79 -31.08 25.53
C LEU A 275 37.16 -31.68 25.90
N ILE A 276 38.11 -30.84 26.33
CA ILE A 276 39.44 -31.28 26.77
C ILE A 276 39.33 -32.19 28.01
N MET A 277 38.49 -31.83 28.99
CA MET A 277 38.25 -32.67 30.16
C MET A 277 37.71 -34.05 29.78
N LEU A 278 36.74 -34.12 28.86
CA LEU A 278 36.20 -35.39 28.35
C LEU A 278 37.28 -36.25 27.69
N VAL A 279 38.13 -35.67 26.85
CA VAL A 279 39.24 -36.39 26.21
C VAL A 279 40.22 -36.94 27.24
N PHE A 280 40.60 -36.14 28.25
CA PHE A 280 41.46 -36.60 29.33
C PHE A 280 40.83 -37.75 30.14
N ASN A 281 39.53 -37.68 30.41
CA ASN A 281 38.81 -38.75 31.10
C ASN A 281 38.80 -40.04 30.27
N ILE A 282 38.59 -39.97 28.96
CA ILE A 282 38.65 -41.14 28.06
C ILE A 282 40.05 -41.75 28.06
N ILE A 283 41.10 -40.94 27.95
CA ILE A 283 42.49 -41.42 27.99
C ILE A 283 42.80 -42.09 29.33
N ARG A 284 42.33 -41.50 30.44
CA ARG A 284 42.51 -42.05 31.78
C ARG A 284 41.80 -43.39 31.96
N ILE A 285 40.55 -43.51 31.50
CA ILE A 285 39.79 -44.76 31.51
C ILE A 285 40.50 -45.83 30.67
N LYS A 286 40.99 -45.47 29.48
CA LYS A 286 41.73 -46.41 28.62
C LYS A 286 42.99 -46.94 29.29
N LYS A 287 43.74 -46.10 30.01
CA LYS A 287 44.91 -46.55 30.78
C LYS A 287 44.54 -47.47 31.94
N LEU A 288 43.53 -47.10 32.73
CA LEU A 288 43.07 -47.92 33.85
C LEU A 288 42.50 -49.28 33.41
N GLY A 289 41.86 -49.35 32.24
CA GLY A 289 41.37 -50.60 31.67
C GLY A 289 42.44 -51.48 31.02
N GLN A 290 43.68 -51.01 30.87
CA GLN A 290 44.82 -51.81 30.40
C GLN A 290 45.64 -52.42 31.55
N GLU A 291 45.46 -51.94 32.78
CA GLU A 291 46.11 -52.46 34.00
C GLU A 291 45.29 -53.54 34.73
N VAL A 292 44.14 -53.94 34.17
CA VAL A 292 43.30 -55.07 34.60
C VAL A 292 43.39 -56.18 33.56
#